data_AF-A0A944XL94-F1
#
_entry.id   AF-A0A944XL94-F1
#
_cell.length_a   1.000
_cell.length_b   1.000
_cell.length_c   1.000
_cell.angle_alpha   90.00
_cell.angle_beta   90.00
_cell.angle_gamma   90.00
#
_symmetry.space_group_name_H-M   'P 1'
#
loop_
_entity.id
_entity.type
_entity.pdbx_description
1 polymer ?
#
loop_
_entity_poly.entity_id
_entity_poly.type
_entity_poly.pdbx_seq_one_letter_code
_entity_poly.pdbx_strand_id
1 'polypeptide(L)'
;MERKEKQVLYAGIIPGLIIQFVGALCYFVIFKNSSLVQALYGATKIALLVWPLIWVALGYVVLKKGVREYTKSICYGLALGGVFIGILFGLFFIYEAEFRSFSQNIILQATAWNLIEWYILFAIGVSLIHSLLEEYYWRWFIFSGLHKHLRWEWAAIISSIGFASHHYIILHQFFPLWMTIIFGTGVGVGGFLWCALYKKTNSIIGPWISHILVDGALFFIGYLLIFT
;
A
#
# COMPACT_ATOMS: atom_id res chain seq x y z
N MET A 1 -19.99 -0.42 -25.67
CA MET A 1 -19.58 -0.31 -24.25
C MET A 1 -18.66 -1.45 -23.85
N GLU A 2 -19.05 -2.70 -24.12
CA GLU A 2 -18.29 -3.92 -23.78
C GLU A 2 -16.84 -3.99 -24.31
N ARG A 3 -16.59 -3.59 -25.57
CA ARG A 3 -15.23 -3.55 -26.14
C ARG A 3 -14.28 -2.62 -25.36
N LYS A 4 -14.79 -1.48 -24.90
CA LYS A 4 -14.02 -0.48 -24.17
C LYS A 4 -13.74 -0.93 -22.73
N GLU A 5 -14.68 -1.62 -22.11
CA GLU A 5 -14.48 -2.23 -20.78
C GLU A 5 -13.44 -3.35 -20.84
N LYS A 6 -13.50 -4.21 -21.87
CA LYS A 6 -12.46 -5.23 -22.11
C LYS A 6 -11.09 -4.59 -22.35
N GLN A 7 -11.01 -3.50 -23.12
CA GLN A 7 -9.75 -2.76 -23.31
C GLN A 7 -9.16 -2.26 -21.99
N VAL A 8 -9.98 -1.64 -21.14
CA VAL A 8 -9.52 -1.16 -19.83
C VAL A 8 -9.08 -2.32 -18.94
N LEU A 9 -9.80 -3.43 -18.94
CA LEU A 9 -9.41 -4.61 -18.17
C LEU A 9 -8.03 -5.12 -18.61
N TYR A 10 -7.84 -5.38 -19.90
CA TYR A 10 -6.61 -6.02 -20.41
C TYR A 10 -5.41 -5.08 -20.52
N ALA A 11 -5.61 -3.80 -20.81
CA ALA A 11 -4.52 -2.85 -21.02
C ALA A 11 -4.33 -1.86 -19.85
N GLY A 12 -5.33 -1.71 -18.97
CA GLY A 12 -5.24 -0.80 -17.82
C GLY A 12 -5.14 -1.51 -16.48
N ILE A 13 -6.11 -2.37 -16.16
CA ILE A 13 -6.22 -3.01 -14.85
C ILE A 13 -5.19 -4.13 -14.70
N ILE A 14 -5.11 -5.07 -15.65
CA ILE A 14 -4.17 -6.20 -15.57
C ILE A 14 -2.71 -5.72 -15.53
N PRO A 15 -2.24 -4.82 -16.42
CA PRO A 15 -0.88 -4.28 -16.30
C PRO A 15 -0.68 -3.45 -15.04
N GLY A 16 -1.73 -2.77 -14.57
CA GLY A 16 -1.70 -2.00 -13.33
C GLY A 16 -1.38 -2.86 -12.09
N LEU A 17 -1.74 -4.14 -12.08
CA LEU A 17 -1.47 -5.04 -10.96
C LEU A 17 0.02 -5.20 -10.64
N ILE A 18 0.91 -4.95 -11.60
CA ILE A 18 2.35 -5.21 -11.46
C ILE A 18 3.21 -3.94 -11.41
N ILE A 19 2.63 -2.75 -11.59
CA ILE A 19 3.42 -1.49 -11.69
C ILE A 19 4.26 -1.26 -10.43
N GLN A 20 3.66 -1.35 -9.24
CA GLN A 20 4.41 -1.16 -8.00
C GLN A 20 5.42 -2.28 -7.75
N PHE A 21 5.07 -3.52 -8.09
CA PHE A 21 5.97 -4.67 -7.95
C PHE A 21 7.24 -4.50 -8.78
N VAL A 22 7.07 -4.22 -10.07
CA VAL A 22 8.18 -3.97 -11.00
C VAL A 22 8.98 -2.76 -10.56
N GLY A 23 8.31 -1.68 -10.15
CA GLY A 23 8.96 -0.52 -9.56
C GLY A 23 9.85 -0.91 -8.38
N ALA A 24 9.30 -1.56 -7.36
CA ALA A 24 10.03 -2.00 -6.17
C ALA A 24 11.21 -2.91 -6.50
N LEU A 25 11.04 -3.88 -7.41
CA LEU A 25 12.16 -4.68 -7.91
C LEU A 25 13.25 -3.82 -8.54
N CYS A 26 12.89 -2.85 -9.37
CA CYS A 26 13.85 -1.96 -10.01
C CYS A 26 14.64 -1.14 -8.99
N TYR A 27 13.99 -0.44 -8.06
CA TYR A 27 14.69 0.50 -7.16
C TYR A 27 15.25 -0.12 -5.88
N PHE A 28 14.76 -1.28 -5.41
CA PHE A 28 15.34 -1.98 -4.24
C PHE A 28 16.28 -3.14 -4.59
N VAL A 29 16.15 -3.77 -5.75
CA VAL A 29 16.89 -5.00 -6.07
C VAL A 29 17.83 -4.81 -7.25
N ILE A 30 17.29 -4.48 -8.42
CA ILE A 30 18.05 -4.51 -9.69
C ILE A 30 19.03 -3.35 -9.78
N PHE A 31 18.57 -2.13 -9.50
CA PHE A 31 19.36 -0.90 -9.66
C PHE A 31 19.80 -0.30 -8.33
N LYS A 32 19.77 -1.05 -7.21
CA LYS A 32 19.96 -0.52 -5.84
C LYS A 32 21.22 0.33 -5.61
N ASN A 33 22.28 0.11 -6.37
CA ASN A 33 23.56 0.85 -6.28
C ASN A 33 23.75 1.88 -7.41
N SER A 34 22.69 2.18 -8.17
CA SER A 34 22.72 3.09 -9.31
C SER A 34 22.17 4.46 -8.92
N SER A 35 22.63 5.51 -9.60
CA SER A 35 22.02 6.85 -9.54
C SER A 35 20.57 6.88 -10.05
N LEU A 36 20.12 5.82 -10.74
CA LEU A 36 18.75 5.70 -11.25
C LEU A 36 17.70 5.40 -10.17
N VAL A 37 18.08 4.98 -8.96
CA VAL A 37 17.14 4.57 -7.89
C VAL A 37 16.07 5.63 -7.61
N GLN A 38 16.48 6.89 -7.42
CA GLN A 38 15.56 7.99 -7.10
C GLN A 38 14.62 8.30 -8.26
N ALA A 39 15.13 8.24 -9.51
CA ALA A 39 14.32 8.43 -10.71
C ALA A 39 13.30 7.30 -10.88
N LEU A 40 13.69 6.04 -10.65
CA LEU A 40 12.82 4.87 -10.74
C LEU A 40 11.75 4.87 -9.64
N TYR A 41 12.12 5.25 -8.41
CA TYR A 41 11.18 5.45 -7.31
C TYR A 41 10.15 6.54 -7.67
N GLY A 42 10.62 7.72 -8.08
CA GLY A 42 9.77 8.84 -8.49
C GLY A 42 8.85 8.49 -9.66
N ALA A 43 9.39 7.84 -10.70
CA ALA A 43 8.62 7.37 -11.85
C ALA A 43 7.53 6.38 -11.45
N THR A 44 7.82 5.47 -10.51
CA THR A 44 6.81 4.56 -9.97
C THR A 44 5.68 5.32 -9.30
N LYS A 45 5.97 6.30 -8.44
CA LYS A 45 4.94 7.11 -7.76
C LYS A 45 4.12 7.95 -8.75
N ILE A 46 4.78 8.56 -9.75
CA ILE A 46 4.10 9.27 -10.84
C ILE A 46 3.20 8.32 -11.63
N ALA A 47 3.66 7.11 -11.93
CA ALA A 47 2.85 6.11 -12.61
C ALA A 47 1.59 5.75 -11.82
N LEU A 48 1.65 5.64 -10.48
CA LEU A 48 0.45 5.39 -9.67
C LEU A 48 -0.58 6.52 -9.78
N LEU A 49 -0.13 7.76 -9.90
CA LEU A 49 -1.04 8.89 -10.08
C LEU A 49 -1.62 8.93 -11.49
N VAL A 50 -0.75 8.88 -12.49
CA VAL A 50 -1.08 9.14 -13.91
C VAL A 50 -1.75 7.96 -14.57
N TRP A 51 -1.39 6.72 -14.23
CA TRP A 51 -1.90 5.53 -14.89
C TRP A 51 -3.43 5.43 -14.84
N PRO A 52 -4.11 5.57 -13.67
CA PRO A 52 -5.57 5.60 -13.65
C PRO A 52 -6.16 6.80 -14.42
N LEU A 53 -5.49 7.97 -14.38
CA LEU A 53 -5.97 9.19 -15.06
C LEU A 53 -5.98 9.04 -16.58
N ILE A 54 -5.00 8.36 -17.17
CA ILE A 54 -4.98 8.05 -18.61
C ILE A 54 -6.27 7.33 -18.99
N TRP A 55 -6.64 6.29 -18.24
CA TRP A 55 -7.84 5.51 -18.53
C TRP A 55 -9.13 6.30 -18.33
N VAL A 56 -9.18 7.14 -17.29
CA VAL A 56 -10.31 8.06 -17.06
C VAL A 56 -10.46 9.06 -18.20
N ALA A 57 -9.36 9.66 -18.67
CA ALA A 57 -9.36 10.58 -19.81
C ALA A 57 -9.78 9.89 -21.11
N LEU A 58 -9.42 8.60 -21.27
CA LEU A 58 -9.91 7.76 -22.36
C LEU A 58 -11.37 7.33 -22.17
N GLY A 59 -12.07 7.81 -21.14
CA GLY A 59 -13.50 7.63 -20.90
C GLY A 59 -13.85 6.36 -20.10
N TYR A 60 -12.93 5.84 -19.29
CA TYR A 60 -13.22 4.81 -18.30
C TYR A 60 -13.82 5.43 -17.04
N VAL A 61 -15.07 5.07 -16.73
CA VAL A 61 -15.77 5.59 -15.56
C VAL A 61 -15.66 4.60 -14.41
N VAL A 62 -14.88 4.92 -13.38
CA VAL A 62 -14.72 4.10 -12.15
C VAL A 62 -15.68 4.51 -11.05
N LEU A 63 -16.75 5.23 -11.39
CA LEU A 63 -17.73 5.67 -10.41
C LEU A 63 -18.63 4.50 -10.03
N LYS A 64 -18.48 4.02 -8.79
CA LYS A 64 -19.46 3.13 -8.18
C LYS A 64 -20.78 3.87 -7.98
N LYS A 65 -21.86 3.30 -8.51
CA LYS A 65 -23.23 3.75 -8.27
C LYS A 65 -23.59 3.57 -6.78
N GLY A 66 -24.39 4.48 -6.22
CA GLY A 66 -24.89 4.40 -4.83
C GLY A 66 -24.40 5.53 -3.93
N VAL A 67 -25.02 5.66 -2.76
CA VAL A 67 -24.71 6.70 -1.77
C VAL A 67 -23.38 6.38 -1.08
N ARG A 68 -22.53 7.39 -0.91
CA ARG A 68 -21.29 7.27 -0.16
C ARG A 68 -21.60 7.42 1.33
N GLU A 69 -21.30 6.40 2.13
CA GLU A 69 -21.60 6.39 3.56
C GLU A 69 -20.40 6.92 4.37
N TYR A 70 -20.08 8.21 4.24
CA TYR A 70 -18.85 8.80 4.80
C TYR A 70 -18.70 8.58 6.31
N THR A 71 -19.75 8.82 7.11
CA THR A 71 -19.70 8.63 8.57
C THR A 71 -19.37 7.18 8.94
N LYS A 72 -20.05 6.20 8.31
CA LYS A 72 -19.74 4.77 8.54
C LYS A 72 -18.34 4.41 8.07
N SER A 73 -17.90 4.99 6.95
CA SER A 73 -16.54 4.80 6.42
C SER A 73 -15.49 5.25 7.42
N ILE A 74 -15.64 6.45 7.99
CA ILE A 74 -14.76 6.98 9.03
C ILE A 74 -14.78 6.09 10.27
N CYS A 75 -15.96 5.76 10.81
CA CYS A 75 -16.08 4.93 12.02
C CYS A 75 -15.44 3.55 11.84
N TYR A 76 -15.73 2.86 10.74
CA TYR A 76 -15.14 1.55 10.46
C TYR A 76 -13.63 1.64 10.15
N GLY A 77 -13.19 2.72 9.50
CA GLY A 77 -11.77 2.97 9.26
C GLY A 77 -10.98 3.16 10.56
N LEU A 78 -11.50 3.96 11.48
CA LEU A 78 -10.93 4.13 12.82
C LEU A 78 -10.92 2.83 13.61
N ALA A 79 -12.03 2.07 13.60
CA ALA A 79 -12.12 0.80 14.31
C ALA A 79 -11.12 -0.23 13.77
N LEU A 80 -11.06 -0.41 12.44
CA LEU A 80 -10.12 -1.34 11.81
C LEU A 80 -8.67 -0.92 12.01
N GLY A 81 -8.37 0.38 11.85
CA GLY A 81 -7.05 0.93 12.11
C GLY A 81 -6.62 0.75 13.57
N GLY A 82 -7.53 0.96 14.53
CA GLY A 82 -7.27 0.71 15.95
C GLY A 82 -6.95 -0.76 16.25
N VAL A 83 -7.67 -1.70 15.62
CA VAL A 83 -7.35 -3.14 15.71
C VAL A 83 -5.94 -3.41 15.17
N PHE A 84 -5.58 -2.85 14.01
CA PHE A 84 -4.23 -3.03 13.47
C PHE A 84 -3.15 -2.40 14.33
N ILE A 85 -3.35 -1.19 14.88
CA ILE A 85 -2.42 -0.58 15.84
C ILE A 85 -2.21 -1.52 17.03
N GLY A 86 -3.29 -2.07 17.60
CA GLY A 86 -3.22 -3.01 18.72
C GLY A 86 -2.40 -4.25 18.37
N ILE A 87 -2.58 -4.82 17.18
CA ILE A 87 -1.80 -5.95 16.69
C ILE A 87 -0.33 -5.57 16.51
N LEU A 88 -0.04 -4.44 15.85
CA LEU A 88 1.33 -4.00 15.55
C LEU A 88 2.13 -3.70 16.82
N PHE A 89 1.57 -2.91 17.74
CA PHE A 89 2.22 -2.63 19.01
C PHE A 89 2.28 -3.86 19.90
N GLY A 90 1.24 -4.68 19.93
CA GLY A 90 1.25 -5.95 20.65
C GLY A 90 2.39 -6.86 20.19
N LEU A 91 2.53 -7.06 18.88
CA LEU A 91 3.64 -7.83 18.30
C LEU A 91 5.00 -7.20 18.62
N PHE A 92 5.13 -5.89 18.45
CA PHE A 92 6.39 -5.19 18.73
C PHE A 92 6.83 -5.34 20.19
N PHE A 93 5.96 -5.05 21.15
CA PHE A 93 6.33 -5.10 22.57
C PHE A 93 6.47 -6.53 23.10
N ILE A 94 5.74 -7.52 22.57
CA ILE A 94 5.93 -8.93 22.95
C ILE A 94 7.29 -9.45 22.46
N TYR A 95 7.71 -9.05 21.25
CA TYR A 95 8.94 -9.52 20.62
C TYR A 95 10.00 -8.41 20.50
N GLU A 96 10.05 -7.49 21.46
CA GLU A 96 10.86 -6.27 21.34
C GLU A 96 12.35 -6.58 21.13
N ALA A 97 12.91 -7.52 21.90
CA ALA A 97 14.31 -7.93 21.77
C ALA A 97 14.64 -8.48 20.36
N GLU A 98 13.72 -9.25 19.78
CA GLU A 98 13.86 -9.77 18.41
C GLU A 98 13.82 -8.63 17.39
N PHE A 99 12.86 -7.70 17.50
CA PHE A 99 12.78 -6.55 16.59
C PHE A 99 13.99 -5.62 16.72
N ARG A 100 14.51 -5.42 17.93
CA ARG A 100 15.73 -4.64 18.17
C ARG A 100 16.96 -5.27 17.56
N SER A 101 17.00 -6.60 17.36
CA SER A 101 18.09 -7.26 16.64
C SER A 101 18.19 -6.83 15.17
N PHE A 102 17.10 -6.32 14.58
CA PHE A 102 17.04 -5.81 13.21
C PHE A 102 17.22 -4.29 13.09
N SER A 103 17.42 -3.56 14.20
CA SER A 103 17.56 -2.10 14.20
C SER A 103 18.66 -1.61 13.25
N GLN A 104 19.80 -2.31 13.25
CA GLN A 104 20.94 -1.95 12.40
C GLN A 104 20.60 -2.01 10.91
N ASN A 105 19.80 -2.99 10.47
CA ASN A 105 19.35 -3.09 9.08
C ASN A 105 18.47 -1.89 8.71
N ILE A 106 17.57 -1.49 9.62
CA ILE A 106 16.66 -0.35 9.44
C ILE A 106 17.46 0.95 9.37
N ILE A 107 18.42 1.16 10.28
CA ILE A 107 19.30 2.34 10.31
C ILE A 107 20.12 2.43 9.02
N LEU A 108 20.72 1.33 8.57
CA LEU A 108 21.50 1.30 7.33
C LEU A 108 20.65 1.69 6.12
N GLN A 109 19.44 1.16 6.02
CA GLN A 109 18.54 1.50 4.91
C GLN A 109 18.02 2.94 5.01
N ALA A 110 17.62 3.41 6.18
CA ALA A 110 17.22 4.80 6.38
C ALA A 110 18.37 5.77 6.04
N THR A 111 19.61 5.41 6.35
CA THR A 111 20.81 6.19 5.99
C THR A 111 21.06 6.18 4.49
N ALA A 112 20.99 5.01 3.83
CA ALA A 112 21.19 4.88 2.38
C ALA A 112 20.20 5.73 1.57
N TRP A 113 18.99 5.95 2.10
CA TRP A 113 17.95 6.78 1.50
C TRP A 113 17.96 8.23 1.99
N ASN A 114 18.94 8.64 2.80
CA ASN A 114 19.03 9.98 3.41
C ASN A 114 17.78 10.38 4.21
N LEU A 115 17.15 9.41 4.89
CA LEU A 115 15.90 9.59 5.60
C LEU A 115 16.07 9.94 7.08
N ILE A 116 17.25 9.73 7.68
CA ILE A 116 17.46 9.92 9.12
C ILE A 116 17.08 11.35 9.56
N GLU A 117 17.60 12.36 8.87
CA GLU A 117 17.33 13.77 9.18
C GLU A 117 15.87 14.18 8.88
N TRP A 118 15.25 13.52 7.90
CA TRP A 118 13.91 13.83 7.42
C TRP A 118 12.86 12.83 7.90
N TYR A 119 13.19 12.01 8.91
CA TYR A 119 12.42 10.81 9.23
C TYR A 119 10.95 11.11 9.55
N ILE A 120 10.70 12.12 10.39
CA ILE A 120 9.35 12.53 10.78
C ILE A 120 8.57 13.07 9.57
N LEU A 121 9.20 13.91 8.75
CA LEU A 121 8.55 14.45 7.55
C LEU A 121 8.23 13.35 6.54
N PHE A 122 9.16 12.40 6.35
CA PHE A 122 8.96 11.24 5.51
C PHE A 122 7.83 10.36 6.05
N ALA A 123 7.81 10.08 7.36
CA ALA A 123 6.75 9.31 8.01
C ALA A 123 5.36 9.93 7.80
N ILE A 124 5.24 11.25 7.97
CA ILE A 124 3.99 11.99 7.73
C ILE A 124 3.61 11.91 6.25
N GLY A 125 4.57 12.14 5.35
CA GLY A 125 4.35 12.10 3.90
C GLY A 125 3.89 10.72 3.43
N VAL A 126 4.49 9.65 3.95
CA VAL A 126 4.07 8.29 3.64
C VAL A 126 2.68 8.01 4.22
N SER A 127 2.51 8.27 5.51
CA SER A 127 1.26 7.93 6.21
C SER A 127 0.05 8.67 5.67
N LEU A 128 0.19 9.93 5.22
CA LEU A 128 -0.93 10.72 4.70
C LEU A 128 -1.04 10.70 3.18
N ILE A 129 0.03 11.11 2.49
CA ILE A 129 -0.01 11.38 1.04
C ILE A 129 0.19 10.08 0.27
N HIS A 130 1.20 9.30 0.63
CA HIS A 130 1.48 8.05 -0.07
C HIS A 130 0.34 7.05 0.11
N SER A 131 -0.14 6.85 1.34
CA SER A 131 -1.27 5.97 1.61
C SER A 131 -2.53 6.38 0.83
N LEU A 132 -2.82 7.68 0.69
CA LEU A 132 -3.95 8.16 -0.12
C LEU A 132 -3.77 7.80 -1.60
N LEU A 133 -2.56 8.00 -2.14
CA LEU A 133 -2.21 7.61 -3.51
C LEU A 133 -2.39 6.10 -3.71
N GLU A 134 -2.04 5.29 -2.72
CA GLU A 134 -2.25 3.84 -2.75
C GLU A 134 -3.73 3.47 -2.69
N GLU A 135 -4.56 4.11 -1.86
CA GLU A 135 -6.01 3.88 -1.85
C GLU A 135 -6.65 4.26 -3.19
N TYR A 136 -6.23 5.40 -3.75
CA TYR A 136 -6.64 5.85 -5.08
C TYR A 136 -6.28 4.82 -6.15
N TYR A 137 -5.06 4.29 -6.12
CA TYR A 137 -4.61 3.32 -7.10
C TYR A 137 -5.25 1.94 -6.90
N TRP A 138 -5.10 1.36 -5.73
CA TRP A 138 -5.46 -0.03 -5.46
C TRP A 138 -6.95 -0.22 -5.21
N ARG A 139 -7.56 0.62 -4.37
CA ARG A 139 -8.97 0.47 -3.97
C ARG A 139 -9.87 1.10 -5.03
N TRP A 140 -9.61 2.35 -5.40
CA TRP A 140 -10.45 3.02 -6.39
C TRP A 140 -10.24 2.46 -7.81
N PHE A 141 -9.02 2.44 -8.35
CA PHE A 141 -8.82 2.04 -9.75
C PHE A 141 -8.77 0.50 -9.94
N ILE A 142 -7.80 -0.20 -9.34
CA ILE A 142 -7.55 -1.63 -9.61
C ILE A 142 -8.70 -2.52 -9.10
N PHE A 143 -9.02 -2.46 -7.81
CA PHE A 143 -10.06 -3.30 -7.22
C PHE A 143 -11.44 -3.04 -7.86
N SER A 144 -11.85 -1.77 -8.01
CA SER A 144 -13.13 -1.47 -8.66
C SER A 144 -13.15 -1.95 -10.11
N GLY A 145 -12.03 -1.86 -10.83
CA GLY A 145 -11.93 -2.34 -12.20
C GLY A 145 -12.06 -3.86 -12.31
N LEU A 146 -11.37 -4.61 -11.45
CA LEU A 146 -11.56 -6.05 -11.36
C LEU A 146 -12.99 -6.42 -10.96
N HIS A 147 -13.58 -5.71 -10.01
CA HIS A 147 -14.92 -6.01 -9.50
C HIS A 147 -16.04 -5.77 -10.52
N LYS A 148 -15.80 -5.03 -11.61
CA LYS A 148 -16.75 -4.95 -12.72
C LYS A 148 -16.89 -6.26 -13.50
N HIS A 149 -15.87 -7.11 -13.46
CA HIS A 149 -15.78 -8.32 -14.26
C HIS A 149 -15.73 -9.59 -13.41
N LEU A 150 -15.36 -9.46 -12.14
CA LEU A 150 -15.23 -10.54 -11.18
C LEU A 150 -16.16 -10.33 -9.99
N ARG A 151 -16.52 -11.44 -9.35
CA ARG A 151 -17.10 -11.38 -8.01
C ARG A 151 -16.16 -10.63 -7.07
N TRP A 152 -16.73 -9.95 -6.07
CA TRP A 152 -15.98 -9.04 -5.23
C TRP A 152 -14.86 -9.75 -4.44
N GLU A 153 -15.06 -11.02 -4.06
CA GLU A 153 -14.07 -11.82 -3.35
C GLU A 153 -12.82 -12.00 -4.20
N TRP A 154 -12.98 -12.42 -5.46
CA TRP A 154 -11.87 -12.61 -6.39
C TRP A 154 -11.19 -11.29 -6.76
N ALA A 155 -11.96 -10.23 -6.98
CA ALA A 155 -11.41 -8.90 -7.21
C ALA A 155 -10.56 -8.42 -6.01
N ALA A 156 -11.04 -8.63 -4.78
CA ALA A 156 -10.34 -8.28 -3.56
C ALA A 156 -9.07 -9.12 -3.38
N ILE A 157 -9.14 -10.44 -3.58
CA ILE A 157 -7.96 -11.33 -3.48
C ILE A 157 -6.88 -10.91 -4.48
N ILE A 158 -7.22 -10.78 -5.77
CA ILE A 158 -6.24 -10.47 -6.82
C ILE A 158 -5.61 -9.09 -6.62
N SER A 159 -6.43 -8.07 -6.34
CA SER A 159 -5.90 -6.72 -6.07
C SER A 159 -5.05 -6.67 -4.81
N SER A 160 -5.38 -7.44 -3.77
CA SER A 160 -4.62 -7.47 -2.53
C SER A 160 -3.29 -8.23 -2.68
N ILE A 161 -3.24 -9.27 -3.52
CA ILE A 161 -1.97 -9.93 -3.91
C ILE A 161 -1.08 -8.93 -4.66
N GLY A 162 -1.64 -8.20 -5.63
CA GLY A 162 -0.91 -7.13 -6.33
C GLY A 162 -0.38 -6.07 -5.37
N PHE A 163 -1.22 -5.59 -4.45
CA PHE A 163 -0.84 -4.63 -3.41
C PHE A 163 0.22 -5.16 -2.45
N ALA A 164 0.16 -6.43 -2.05
CA ALA A 164 1.15 -7.00 -1.14
C ALA A 164 2.49 -7.29 -1.84
N SER A 165 2.49 -7.53 -3.16
CA SER A 165 3.67 -8.00 -3.90
C SER A 165 4.90 -7.09 -3.75
N HIS A 166 4.73 -5.77 -3.86
CA HIS A 166 5.84 -4.82 -3.64
C HIS A 166 6.27 -4.73 -2.19
N HIS A 167 5.34 -4.97 -1.24
CA HIS A 167 5.67 -5.01 0.18
C HIS A 167 6.55 -6.20 0.54
N TYR A 168 6.43 -7.36 -0.12
CA TYR A 168 7.42 -8.44 0.08
C TYR A 168 8.83 -7.99 -0.30
N ILE A 169 8.98 -7.20 -1.38
CA ILE A 169 10.29 -6.67 -1.79
C ILE A 169 10.83 -5.69 -0.74
N ILE A 170 9.99 -4.76 -0.27
CA ILE A 170 10.33 -3.78 0.76
C ILE A 170 10.72 -4.48 2.08
N LEU A 171 9.87 -5.38 2.58
CA LEU A 171 10.07 -6.07 3.86
C LEU A 171 11.34 -6.93 3.87
N HIS A 172 11.71 -7.51 2.72
CA HIS A 172 12.92 -8.30 2.61
C HIS A 172 14.20 -7.47 2.71
N GLN A 173 14.09 -6.13 2.61
CA GLN A 173 15.21 -5.23 2.87
C GLN A 173 15.54 -5.08 4.36
N PHE A 174 14.63 -5.46 5.25
CA PHE A 174 14.74 -5.28 6.69
C PHE A 174 14.78 -6.60 7.45
N PHE A 175 14.02 -7.59 6.99
CA PHE A 175 13.73 -8.83 7.72
C PHE A 175 14.12 -10.10 6.96
N PRO A 176 14.41 -11.20 7.67
CA PRO A 176 14.65 -12.51 7.05
C PRO A 176 13.39 -13.02 6.33
N LEU A 177 13.59 -13.94 5.39
CA LEU A 177 12.54 -14.41 4.47
C LEU A 177 11.25 -14.86 5.18
N TRP A 178 11.36 -15.58 6.30
CA TRP A 178 10.18 -16.08 7.00
C TRP A 178 9.32 -14.94 7.58
N MET A 179 9.95 -13.89 8.14
CA MET A 179 9.24 -12.68 8.59
C MET A 179 8.69 -11.90 7.42
N THR A 180 9.43 -11.78 6.32
CA THR A 180 8.94 -11.18 5.07
C THR A 180 7.66 -11.85 4.61
N ILE A 181 7.60 -13.19 4.64
CA ILE A 181 6.41 -13.94 4.22
C ILE A 181 5.23 -13.64 5.15
N ILE A 182 5.43 -13.68 6.46
CA ILE A 182 4.38 -13.41 7.46
C ILE A 182 3.87 -11.97 7.34
N PHE A 183 4.75 -10.98 7.38
CA PHE A 183 4.38 -9.56 7.34
C PHE A 183 3.79 -9.16 5.99
N GLY A 184 4.36 -9.64 4.88
CA GLY A 184 3.80 -9.38 3.54
C GLY A 184 2.42 -10.01 3.36
N THR A 185 2.19 -11.20 3.94
CA THR A 185 0.84 -11.80 3.98
C THR A 185 -0.11 -10.95 4.81
N GLY A 186 0.35 -10.45 5.96
CA GLY A 186 -0.40 -9.51 6.80
C GLY A 186 -0.82 -8.25 6.05
N VAL A 187 0.09 -7.66 5.25
CA VAL A 187 -0.22 -6.53 4.37
C VAL A 187 -1.30 -6.90 3.34
N GLY A 188 -1.22 -8.09 2.74
CA GLY A 188 -2.25 -8.60 1.84
C GLY A 188 -3.62 -8.77 2.50
N VAL A 189 -3.66 -9.29 3.73
CA VAL A 189 -4.90 -9.38 4.52
C VAL A 189 -5.46 -7.99 4.83
N GLY A 190 -4.60 -7.04 5.19
CA GLY A 190 -4.98 -5.62 5.33
C GLY A 190 -5.61 -5.05 4.06
N GLY A 191 -4.96 -5.27 2.92
CA GLY A 191 -5.47 -4.90 1.59
C GLY A 191 -6.86 -5.49 1.30
N PHE A 192 -7.10 -6.74 1.66
CA PHE A 192 -8.40 -7.40 1.48
C PHE A 192 -9.47 -6.77 2.36
N LEU A 193 -9.16 -6.52 3.64
CA LEU A 193 -10.07 -5.88 4.59
C LEU A 193 -10.41 -4.45 4.17
N TRP A 194 -9.45 -3.71 3.62
CA TRP A 194 -9.68 -2.40 3.02
C TRP A 194 -10.56 -2.47 1.77
N CYS A 195 -10.44 -3.50 0.93
CA CYS A 195 -11.37 -3.73 -0.18
C CYS A 195 -12.80 -4.00 0.32
N ALA A 196 -12.95 -4.81 1.38
CA ALA A 196 -14.25 -5.08 2.00
C ALA A 196 -14.88 -3.82 2.59
N LEU A 197 -14.09 -3.00 3.29
CA LEU A 197 -14.53 -1.71 3.84
C LEU A 197 -14.94 -0.74 2.72
N TYR A 198 -14.10 -0.57 1.70
CA TYR A 198 -14.40 0.24 0.52
C TYR A 198 -15.68 -0.21 -0.19
N LYS A 199 -15.89 -1.53 -0.34
CA LYS A 199 -17.12 -2.10 -0.90
C LYS A 199 -18.32 -1.76 -0.03
N LYS A 200 -18.22 -1.89 1.28
CA LYS A 200 -19.31 -1.69 2.23
C LYS A 200 -19.79 -0.23 2.26
N THR A 201 -18.86 0.73 2.26
CA THR A 201 -19.20 2.15 2.47
C THR A 201 -19.14 3.00 1.19
N ASN A 202 -18.75 2.40 0.07
CA ASN A 202 -18.56 3.08 -1.21
C ASN A 202 -17.65 4.32 -1.12
N SER A 203 -16.64 4.29 -0.26
CA SER A 203 -15.78 5.43 0.05
C SER A 203 -14.37 4.98 0.44
N ILE A 204 -13.35 5.60 -0.15
CA ILE A 204 -11.94 5.33 0.16
C ILE A 204 -11.50 5.93 1.49
N ILE A 205 -12.32 6.79 2.11
CA ILE A 205 -11.95 7.51 3.34
C ILE A 205 -11.70 6.54 4.50
N GLY A 206 -12.55 5.53 4.70
CA GLY A 206 -12.37 4.53 5.74
C GLY A 206 -11.08 3.70 5.58
N PRO A 207 -10.86 3.08 4.41
CA PRO A 207 -9.58 2.43 4.10
C PRO A 207 -8.38 3.34 4.32
N TRP A 208 -8.44 4.58 3.82
CA TRP A 208 -7.36 5.56 3.97
C TRP A 208 -7.07 5.90 5.43
N ILE A 209 -8.09 6.17 6.25
CA ILE A 209 -7.91 6.41 7.69
C ILE A 209 -7.28 5.21 8.38
N SER A 210 -7.76 4.00 8.09
CA SER A 210 -7.15 2.78 8.63
C SER A 210 -5.70 2.62 8.18
N HIS A 211 -5.37 3.01 6.94
CA HIS A 211 -4.02 2.96 6.39
C HIS A 211 -3.09 3.98 7.05
N ILE A 212 -3.54 5.24 7.23
CA ILE A 212 -2.82 6.27 7.98
C ILE A 212 -2.41 5.76 9.36
N LEU A 213 -3.34 5.09 10.06
CA LEU A 213 -3.10 4.55 11.40
C LEU A 213 -2.08 3.41 11.41
N VAL A 214 -2.12 2.54 10.40
CA VAL A 214 -1.15 1.45 10.22
C VAL A 214 0.25 2.01 9.92
N ASP A 215 0.36 2.90 8.94
CA ASP A 215 1.64 3.52 8.57
C ASP A 215 2.20 4.32 9.75
N GLY A 216 1.37 5.11 10.42
CA GLY A 216 1.77 5.87 11.60
C GLY A 216 2.33 4.98 12.71
N ALA A 217 1.70 3.84 12.98
CA ALA A 217 2.21 2.88 13.96
C ALA A 217 3.53 2.22 13.53
N LEU A 218 3.66 1.85 12.25
CA LEU A 218 4.89 1.28 11.71
C LEU A 218 6.05 2.28 11.74
N PHE A 219 5.82 3.54 11.37
CA PHE A 219 6.83 4.60 11.48
C PHE A 219 7.13 4.97 12.93
N PHE A 220 6.17 4.86 13.83
CA PHE A 220 6.45 5.03 15.26
C PHE A 220 7.34 3.91 15.80
N ILE A 221 7.07 2.65 15.45
CA ILE A 221 7.96 1.52 15.76
C ILE A 221 9.34 1.74 15.17
N GLY A 222 9.41 2.15 13.90
CA GLY A 222 10.68 2.47 13.23
C GLY A 222 11.45 3.60 13.93
N TYR A 223 10.75 4.62 14.45
CA TYR A 223 11.35 5.67 15.26
C TYR A 223 12.00 5.10 16.52
N LEU A 224 11.30 4.24 17.25
CA LEU A 224 11.87 3.57 18.43
C LEU A 224 13.10 2.73 18.06
N LEU A 225 13.05 2.00 16.96
CA LEU A 225 14.17 1.16 16.52
C LEU A 225 15.40 1.95 16.04
N ILE A 226 15.23 3.19 15.59
CA ILE A 226 16.33 4.03 15.06
C ILE A 226 16.89 4.96 16.14
N PHE A 227 16.04 5.54 16.99
CA PHE A 227 16.41 6.67 17.85
C PHE A 227 16.37 6.37 19.35
N THR A 228 15.99 5.16 19.77
CA THR A 228 15.94 4.74 21.19
C THR A 228 16.67 3.44 21.44
#